data_AF-A0A8X6IZ31-F1
#
_entry.id   AF-A0A8X6IZ31-F1
#
_cell.length_a   1.000
_cell.length_b   1.000
_cell.length_c   1.000
_cell.angle_alpha   90.00
_cell.angle_beta   90.00
_cell.angle_gamma   90.00
#
_symmetry.space_group_name_H-M   'P 1'
#
loop_
_entity.id
_entity.type
_entity.pdbx_description
1 polymer ?
#
loop_
_entity_poly.entity_id
_entity_poly.type
_entity_poly.pdbx_seq_one_letter_code
_entity_poly.pdbx_strand_id
1 'polypeptide(L)'
;VLRDAFMENQTVRNFEEVCASKVSSTMNLDALSRDLCPQLQWFVCFSSISCGRGNAGQSNYGYANSVMERICEQRTREGLPGLAIQWGAIGDVGVIQDTMGSGVVIGGTVPQTIRSCLSVLDKFLQQNHPVVLSCVPHVPLETSSSKSSKQSVLSAVGKIFGLSDMSSINPEISLGELGMDSLIGVELRHLLEREFDLMLGIPELRKLTVKDLKKLEETMKSSVETSNANVASDSPKIEEVPLHFSELDRKQLIPKDTIVSMNSVKSGTPLFILHPIEGTVVMLYPLAQFICVPVFGIQYTSEAPGDSLEELAAWYWVHIKKLNVGDTIFLAGYSFGSTLVLEMILQAERQPHQYPQVQEIIILDGSHAVASVYAKMYKYFDDEEEIHALFSFVVILGTEINLVEYKEEMSSLFSTSDRIKCTAYKLQPYFRNLTPEELQVAFDLFYNKVKMTVKYVPKSKLRKPITLFKAMESLDSKHNISKTYDWEKNCDGHITLHTVKGTHKDFIQGERAKKVAELINDIFLGEMFPDIYLSRE
;
A
#
# COMPACT_ATOMS: atom_id res chain seq x y z
N VAL A 1 9.39 -14.96 22.34
CA VAL A 1 10.39 -15.29 21.29
C VAL A 1 11.54 -14.30 21.29
N LEU A 2 11.31 -12.98 21.38
CA LEU A 2 12.38 -11.97 21.55
C LEU A 2 12.36 -11.37 22.96
N ARG A 3 13.56 -11.16 23.53
CA ARG A 3 13.83 -10.51 24.83
C ARG A 3 15.12 -9.72 24.72
N ASP A 4 15.12 -8.78 23.78
CA ASP A 4 16.31 -8.04 23.40
C ASP A 4 16.66 -7.05 24.51
N ALA A 5 17.91 -7.10 24.96
CA ALA A 5 18.46 -6.21 25.97
C ALA A 5 19.99 -6.25 25.86
N PHE A 6 20.64 -5.12 26.12
CA PHE A 6 22.09 -5.09 26.31
C PHE A 6 22.51 -6.05 27.42
N MET A 7 23.75 -6.56 27.35
CA MET A 7 24.22 -7.62 28.23
C MET A 7 24.07 -7.27 29.72
N GLU A 8 24.28 -6.01 30.09
CA GLU A 8 24.12 -5.47 31.45
C GLU A 8 22.68 -5.61 31.98
N ASN A 9 21.70 -5.60 31.07
CA ASN A 9 20.26 -5.67 31.37
C ASN A 9 19.66 -7.05 31.04
N GLN A 10 20.49 -8.03 30.65
CA GLN A 10 20.03 -9.39 30.41
C GLN A 10 19.84 -10.15 31.74
N THR A 11 18.86 -11.05 31.74
CA THR A 11 18.55 -11.89 32.91
C THR A 11 18.50 -13.35 32.51
N VAL A 12 18.73 -14.26 33.46
CA VAL A 12 18.59 -15.72 33.24
C VAL A 12 17.22 -16.05 32.66
N ARG A 13 16.16 -15.43 33.20
CA ARG A 13 14.78 -15.58 32.72
C ARG A 13 14.62 -15.20 31.24
N ASN A 14 15.26 -14.11 30.78
CA ASN A 14 15.20 -13.72 29.37
C ASN A 14 15.84 -14.78 28.46
N PHE A 15 16.92 -15.42 28.91
CA PHE A 15 17.53 -16.54 28.18
C PHE A 15 16.61 -17.76 28.17
N GLU A 16 16.04 -18.14 29.32
CA GLU A 16 15.11 -19.26 29.43
C GLU A 16 13.89 -19.10 28.51
N GLU A 17 13.25 -17.92 28.52
CA GLU A 17 12.06 -17.64 27.70
C GLU A 17 12.36 -17.70 26.19
N VAL A 18 13.52 -17.22 25.75
CA VAL A 18 13.92 -17.28 24.34
C VAL A 18 14.33 -18.71 23.96
N CYS A 19 15.10 -19.39 24.81
CA CYS A 19 15.56 -20.75 24.60
C CYS A 19 14.41 -21.76 24.55
N ALA A 20 13.34 -21.57 25.32
CA ALA A 20 12.18 -22.46 25.28
C ALA A 20 11.63 -22.64 23.86
N SER A 21 11.58 -21.56 23.07
CA SER A 21 11.03 -21.59 21.72
C SER A 21 11.93 -22.25 20.67
N LYS A 22 13.26 -22.04 20.77
CA LYS A 22 14.23 -22.49 19.75
C LYS A 22 15.04 -23.71 20.18
N VAL A 23 15.50 -23.74 21.42
CA VAL A 23 16.32 -24.83 21.96
C VAL A 23 15.43 -26.01 22.31
N SER A 24 14.50 -25.82 23.25
CA SER A 24 13.69 -26.93 23.78
C SER A 24 12.80 -27.54 22.69
N SER A 25 12.15 -26.72 21.86
CA SER A 25 11.38 -27.22 20.71
C SER A 25 12.23 -28.04 19.73
N THR A 26 13.43 -27.56 19.36
CA THR A 26 14.27 -28.27 18.40
C THR A 26 14.81 -29.58 18.98
N MET A 27 15.23 -29.59 20.25
CA MET A 27 15.66 -30.82 20.93
C MET A 27 14.54 -31.87 20.97
N ASN A 28 13.32 -31.44 21.28
CA ASN A 28 12.16 -32.34 21.32
C ASN A 28 11.80 -32.85 19.92
N LEU A 29 11.82 -31.99 18.89
CA LEU A 29 11.57 -32.40 17.51
C LEU A 29 12.66 -33.33 16.98
N ASP A 30 13.93 -33.10 17.33
CA ASP A 30 15.03 -33.99 16.99
C ASP A 30 14.80 -35.40 17.57
N ALA A 31 14.58 -35.49 18.89
CA ALA A 31 14.30 -36.76 19.58
C ALA A 31 13.09 -37.48 18.99
N LEU A 32 11.95 -36.79 18.86
CA LEU A 32 10.72 -37.38 18.33
C LEU A 32 10.86 -37.80 16.87
N SER A 33 11.60 -37.05 16.05
CA SER A 33 11.79 -37.41 14.64
C SER A 33 12.61 -38.69 14.47
N ARG A 34 13.55 -38.97 15.37
CA ARG A 34 14.37 -40.19 15.36
C ARG A 34 13.52 -41.42 15.65
N ASP A 35 12.57 -41.28 16.56
CA ASP A 35 11.72 -42.39 16.99
C ASP A 35 10.51 -42.59 16.08
N LEU A 36 9.83 -41.50 15.70
CA LEU A 36 8.54 -41.54 15.01
C LEU A 36 8.65 -41.44 13.48
N CYS A 37 9.75 -40.86 12.97
CA CYS A 37 9.92 -40.55 11.55
C CYS A 37 11.29 -41.01 11.01
N PRO A 38 11.63 -42.32 11.07
CA PRO A 38 12.94 -42.83 10.67
C PRO A 38 13.27 -42.64 9.17
N GLN A 39 12.25 -42.38 8.34
CA GLN A 39 12.37 -42.10 6.90
C GLN A 39 12.17 -40.61 6.57
N LEU A 40 12.32 -39.72 7.56
CA LEU A 40 12.20 -38.28 7.32
C LEU A 40 13.19 -37.86 6.23
N GLN A 41 12.71 -37.16 5.21
CA GLN A 41 13.56 -36.70 4.11
C GLN A 41 14.22 -35.35 4.41
N TRP A 42 13.53 -34.49 5.18
CA TRP A 42 13.97 -33.13 5.45
C TRP A 42 13.72 -32.75 6.91
N PHE A 43 14.75 -32.26 7.59
CA PHE A 43 14.63 -31.63 8.90
C PHE A 43 15.21 -30.21 8.77
N VAL A 44 14.34 -29.23 8.59
CA VAL A 44 14.72 -27.85 8.26
C VAL A 44 14.34 -26.91 9.40
N CYS A 45 15.32 -26.21 9.95
CA CYS A 45 15.19 -25.24 11.01
C CYS A 45 15.46 -23.82 10.49
N PHE A 46 14.59 -22.87 10.81
CA PHE A 46 14.78 -21.47 10.45
C PHE A 46 15.48 -20.72 11.59
N SER A 47 16.78 -20.49 11.37
CA SER A 47 17.70 -19.71 12.18
C SER A 47 17.73 -18.24 11.72
N SER A 48 18.66 -17.46 12.26
CA SER A 48 18.81 -16.04 12.00
C SER A 48 20.27 -15.67 11.76
N ILE A 49 20.51 -14.68 10.89
CA ILE A 49 21.84 -14.07 10.68
C ILE A 49 22.47 -13.54 11.98
N SER A 50 21.68 -13.26 13.01
CA SER A 50 22.15 -12.83 14.33
C SER A 50 23.07 -13.87 15.02
N CYS A 51 23.04 -15.15 14.62
CA CYS A 51 23.95 -16.17 15.17
C CYS A 51 25.39 -15.97 14.73
N GLY A 52 25.59 -15.73 13.42
CA GLY A 52 26.92 -15.61 12.83
C GLY A 52 27.47 -14.19 12.91
N ARG A 53 26.63 -13.19 12.64
CA ARG A 53 27.04 -11.78 12.57
C ARG A 53 26.89 -11.03 13.89
N GLY A 54 25.99 -11.48 14.76
CA GLY A 54 25.61 -10.77 15.97
C GLY A 54 24.73 -9.54 15.69
N ASN A 55 23.87 -9.20 16.66
CA ASN A 55 23.07 -7.97 16.68
C ASN A 55 23.10 -7.38 18.08
N ALA A 56 23.15 -6.05 18.18
CA ALA A 56 23.13 -5.36 19.47
C ALA A 56 21.86 -5.73 20.27
N GLY A 57 22.06 -6.12 21.54
CA GLY A 57 20.96 -6.52 22.42
C GLY A 57 20.40 -7.93 22.20
N GLN A 58 20.88 -8.69 21.21
CA GLN A 58 20.33 -9.99 20.84
C GLN A 58 21.20 -11.19 21.23
N SER A 59 22.02 -11.08 22.28
CA SER A 59 22.91 -12.16 22.73
C SER A 59 22.16 -13.46 23.07
N ASN A 60 21.00 -13.34 23.72
CA ASN A 60 20.13 -14.49 24.04
C ASN A 60 19.46 -15.10 22.79
N TYR A 61 19.02 -14.27 21.84
CA TYR A 61 18.42 -14.73 20.59
C TYR A 61 19.43 -15.39 19.66
N GLY A 62 20.62 -14.81 19.51
CA GLY A 62 21.74 -15.42 18.79
C GLY A 62 22.16 -16.75 19.41
N TYR A 63 22.27 -16.81 20.74
CA TYR A 63 22.56 -18.05 21.47
C TYR A 63 21.52 -19.15 21.17
N ALA A 64 20.23 -18.85 21.34
CA ALA A 64 19.17 -19.84 21.17
C ALA A 64 19.08 -20.41 19.74
N ASN A 65 19.25 -19.56 18.73
CA ASN A 65 19.30 -20.01 17.33
C ASN A 65 20.61 -20.76 17.01
N SER A 66 21.75 -20.39 17.62
CA SER A 66 23.01 -21.11 17.44
C SER A 66 22.95 -22.54 17.99
N VAL A 67 22.27 -22.76 19.12
CA VAL A 67 22.05 -24.13 19.65
C VAL A 67 21.24 -24.97 18.66
N MET A 68 20.20 -24.42 18.06
CA MET A 68 19.42 -25.09 17.01
C MET A 68 20.29 -25.45 15.79
N GLU A 69 21.22 -24.59 15.39
CA GLU A 69 22.20 -24.92 14.33
C GLU A 69 23.11 -26.10 14.73
N ARG A 70 23.58 -26.16 15.99
CA ARG A 70 24.41 -27.27 16.46
C ARG A 70 23.66 -28.60 16.46
N ILE A 71 22.34 -28.58 16.71
CA ILE A 71 21.49 -29.77 16.60
C ILE A 71 21.43 -30.24 15.14
N CYS A 72 21.20 -29.34 14.18
CA CYS A 72 21.23 -29.68 12.76
C CYS A 72 22.59 -30.25 12.31
N GLU A 73 23.70 -29.66 12.76
CA GLU A 73 25.03 -30.20 12.49
C GLU A 73 25.23 -31.60 13.08
N GLN A 74 24.78 -31.82 14.31
CA GLN A 74 24.90 -33.12 14.96
C GLN A 74 24.09 -34.19 14.22
N ARG A 75 22.86 -33.86 13.80
CA ARG A 75 22.04 -34.74 12.95
C ARG A 75 22.77 -35.12 11.67
N THR A 76 23.37 -34.16 10.97
CA THR A 76 24.13 -34.43 9.75
C THR A 76 25.36 -35.30 10.01
N ARG A 77 26.09 -35.10 11.12
CA ARG A 77 27.23 -35.98 11.51
C ARG A 77 26.79 -37.42 11.76
N GLU A 78 25.55 -37.61 12.21
CA GLU A 78 24.95 -38.92 12.47
C GLU A 78 24.27 -39.52 11.22
N GLY A 79 24.40 -38.88 10.06
CA GLY A 79 23.80 -39.35 8.80
C GLY A 79 22.31 -39.08 8.67
N LEU A 80 21.73 -38.24 9.53
CA LEU A 80 20.34 -37.83 9.47
C LEU A 80 20.19 -36.48 8.74
N PRO A 81 19.04 -36.22 8.10
CA PRO A 81 18.77 -34.91 7.52
C PRO A 81 18.79 -33.83 8.61
N GLY A 82 19.45 -32.71 8.32
CA GLY A 82 19.54 -31.56 9.21
C GLY A 82 20.01 -30.34 8.41
N LEU A 83 19.18 -29.30 8.37
CA LEU A 83 19.50 -28.03 7.70
C LEU A 83 19.00 -26.87 8.56
N ALA A 84 19.91 -25.99 8.97
CA ALA A 84 19.57 -24.72 9.59
C ALA A 84 19.84 -23.58 8.62
N ILE A 85 18.83 -22.73 8.36
CA ILE A 85 18.97 -21.58 7.47
C ILE A 85 18.99 -20.31 8.29
N GLN A 86 20.14 -19.62 8.30
CA GLN A 86 20.28 -18.27 8.83
C GLN A 86 19.62 -17.30 7.86
N TRP A 87 18.39 -16.89 8.16
CA TRP A 87 17.73 -15.87 7.37
C TRP A 87 18.23 -14.49 7.80
N GLY A 88 18.60 -13.68 6.80
CA GLY A 88 18.74 -12.23 6.93
C GLY A 88 17.39 -11.57 7.21
N ALA A 89 17.34 -10.25 7.13
CA ALA A 89 16.08 -9.53 7.26
C ALA A 89 15.05 -10.04 6.22
N ILE A 90 13.79 -10.21 6.62
CA ILE A 90 12.67 -10.55 5.74
C ILE A 90 11.68 -9.39 5.80
N GLY A 91 11.37 -8.79 4.65
CA GLY A 91 10.59 -7.55 4.58
C GLY A 91 9.07 -7.75 4.52
N ASP A 92 8.61 -8.88 3.99
CA ASP A 92 7.19 -9.07 3.67
C ASP A 92 6.37 -9.67 4.82
N VAL A 93 7.02 -10.16 5.90
CA VAL A 93 6.39 -10.79 7.08
C VAL A 93 7.24 -10.65 8.34
N GLY A 94 6.60 -10.67 9.52
CA GLY A 94 7.28 -10.82 10.83
C GLY A 94 7.80 -9.53 11.46
N VAL A 95 8.68 -9.64 12.47
CA VAL A 95 9.13 -8.52 13.33
C VAL A 95 9.74 -7.35 12.56
N ILE A 96 10.34 -7.61 11.40
CA ILE A 96 10.95 -6.58 10.55
C ILE A 96 9.88 -5.80 9.80
N GLN A 97 8.79 -6.45 9.35
CA GLN A 97 7.61 -5.78 8.77
C GLN A 97 6.91 -4.87 9.80
N ASP A 98 6.93 -5.25 11.07
CA ASP A 98 6.29 -4.47 12.15
C ASP A 98 7.17 -3.33 12.70
N THR A 99 8.45 -3.23 12.30
CA THR A 99 9.41 -2.25 12.88
C THR A 99 10.19 -1.43 11.84
N MET A 100 10.28 -1.90 10.58
CA MET A 100 11.15 -1.33 9.54
C MET A 100 10.56 -1.50 8.13
N GLY A 101 10.43 -0.39 7.38
CA GLY A 101 9.94 -0.39 5.99
C GLY A 101 10.86 -1.13 5.01
N SER A 102 10.38 -1.32 3.78
CA SER A 102 11.19 -1.89 2.69
C SER A 102 12.42 -1.02 2.40
N GLY A 103 13.60 -1.64 2.33
CA GLY A 103 14.87 -0.94 2.02
C GLY A 103 15.76 -0.60 3.23
N VAL A 104 15.32 -0.88 4.47
CA VAL A 104 16.16 -0.64 5.66
C VAL A 104 17.33 -1.61 5.72
N VAL A 105 18.55 -1.07 5.71
CA VAL A 105 19.78 -1.84 5.85
C VAL A 105 19.91 -2.29 7.31
N ILE A 106 19.61 -3.56 7.57
CA ILE A 106 19.74 -4.17 8.90
C ILE A 106 21.06 -4.90 8.95
N GLY A 107 22.00 -4.37 9.75
CA GLY A 107 23.32 -4.98 9.92
C GLY A 107 24.05 -5.19 8.60
N GLY A 108 24.00 -4.23 7.67
CA GLY A 108 24.64 -4.34 6.36
C GLY A 108 23.96 -5.31 5.38
N THR A 109 22.67 -5.63 5.59
CA THR A 109 21.87 -6.45 4.68
C THR A 109 20.54 -5.79 4.35
N VAL A 110 20.02 -6.02 3.15
CA VAL A 110 18.71 -5.54 2.69
C VAL A 110 17.64 -6.61 2.97
N PRO A 111 16.40 -6.23 3.35
CA PRO A 111 15.34 -7.19 3.61
C PRO A 111 14.99 -7.99 2.35
N GLN A 112 14.87 -9.30 2.50
CA GLN A 112 14.45 -10.24 1.46
C GLN A 112 12.93 -10.37 1.43
N THR A 113 12.37 -10.53 0.24
CA THR A 113 10.97 -10.94 0.09
C THR A 113 10.79 -12.41 0.41
N ILE A 114 9.57 -12.84 0.78
CA ILE A 114 9.28 -14.28 0.97
C ILE A 114 9.51 -15.05 -0.33
N ARG A 115 9.17 -14.44 -1.47
CA ARG A 115 9.45 -15.01 -2.80
C ARG A 115 10.95 -15.24 -3.01
N SER A 116 11.80 -14.28 -2.61
CA SER A 116 13.25 -14.43 -2.66
C SER A 116 13.73 -15.60 -1.78
N CYS A 117 13.25 -15.67 -0.53
CA CYS A 117 13.58 -16.74 0.41
C CYS A 117 13.17 -18.13 -0.13
N LEU A 118 11.96 -18.25 -0.68
CA LEU A 118 11.46 -19.50 -1.26
C LEU A 118 12.23 -19.88 -2.54
N SER A 119 12.64 -18.90 -3.36
CA SER A 119 13.39 -19.15 -4.60
C SER A 119 14.77 -19.78 -4.38
N VAL A 120 15.36 -19.60 -3.20
CA VAL A 120 16.67 -20.17 -2.85
C VAL A 120 16.55 -21.46 -2.03
N LEU A 121 15.37 -21.76 -1.48
CA LEU A 121 15.16 -22.93 -0.63
C LEU A 121 15.49 -24.24 -1.34
N ASP A 122 15.08 -24.40 -2.60
CA ASP A 122 15.40 -25.59 -3.40
C ASP A 122 16.91 -25.84 -3.53
N LYS A 123 17.70 -24.77 -3.65
CA LYS A 123 19.16 -24.87 -3.70
C LYS A 123 19.72 -25.31 -2.35
N PHE A 124 19.15 -24.80 -1.26
CA PHE A 124 19.61 -25.14 0.09
C PHE A 124 19.26 -26.55 0.52
N LEU A 125 18.14 -27.10 0.02
CA LEU A 125 17.77 -28.49 0.27
C LEU A 125 18.74 -29.44 -0.46
N GLN A 126 19.26 -29.06 -1.62
CA GLN A 126 20.09 -29.95 -2.45
C GLN A 126 21.60 -29.96 -2.10
N GLN A 127 22.03 -29.21 -1.09
CA GLN A 127 23.45 -29.13 -0.70
C GLN A 127 23.75 -29.95 0.57
N ASN A 128 25.03 -30.25 0.79
CA ASN A 128 25.50 -31.01 1.94
C ASN A 128 26.03 -30.14 3.10
N HIS A 129 25.54 -28.91 3.22
CA HIS A 129 25.92 -27.97 4.27
C HIS A 129 24.82 -27.87 5.34
N PRO A 130 25.09 -28.27 6.60
CA PRO A 130 24.07 -28.31 7.65
C PRO A 130 23.61 -26.93 8.13
N VAL A 131 24.41 -25.88 7.88
CA VAL A 131 24.09 -24.49 8.23
C VAL A 131 24.42 -23.59 7.04
N VAL A 132 23.46 -22.78 6.61
CA VAL A 132 23.64 -21.83 5.49
C VAL A 132 23.02 -20.48 5.77
N LEU A 133 23.50 -19.46 5.06
CA LEU A 133 23.05 -18.07 5.19
C LEU A 133 22.37 -17.62 3.90
N SER A 134 21.21 -16.99 4.03
CA SER A 134 20.57 -16.23 2.96
C SER A 134 20.39 -14.79 3.40
N CYS A 135 21.15 -13.89 2.78
CA CYS A 135 21.00 -12.46 2.96
C CYS A 135 21.35 -11.72 1.67
N VAL A 136 20.77 -10.54 1.48
CA VAL A 136 21.16 -9.61 0.43
C VAL A 136 22.14 -8.62 1.06
N PRO A 137 23.44 -8.66 0.74
CA PRO A 137 24.39 -7.70 1.31
C PRO A 137 24.04 -6.29 0.82
N HIS A 138 24.06 -5.33 1.74
CA HIS A 138 24.07 -3.93 1.36
C HIS A 138 25.50 -3.57 0.96
N VAL A 139 25.67 -3.07 -0.26
CA VAL A 139 26.94 -2.53 -0.75
C VAL A 139 26.87 -1.01 -0.58
N PRO A 140 27.54 -0.43 0.44
CA PRO A 140 27.69 1.01 0.50
C PRO A 140 28.50 1.44 -0.71
N LEU A 141 28.08 2.50 -1.42
CA LEU A 141 28.95 3.17 -2.36
C LEU A 141 30.17 3.67 -1.58
N GLU A 142 31.32 3.00 -1.75
CA GLU A 142 32.55 3.42 -1.09
C GLU A 142 32.88 4.86 -1.50
N THR A 143 33.11 5.68 -0.48
CA THR A 143 33.70 7.00 -0.58
C THR A 143 35.13 6.87 -1.12
N SER A 144 35.26 6.82 -2.45
CA SER A 144 36.56 6.98 -3.10
C SER A 144 37.00 8.43 -2.95
N SER A 145 37.93 8.66 -2.02
CA SER A 145 38.80 9.82 -2.01
C SER A 145 39.45 10.00 -3.40
N SER A 146 39.16 11.14 -4.02
CA SER A 146 40.02 11.83 -4.99
C SER A 146 40.85 10.97 -5.96
N LYS A 147 40.21 10.48 -7.03
CA LYS A 147 40.79 10.51 -8.38
C LYS A 147 39.69 10.31 -9.43
N SER A 148 39.67 11.24 -10.37
CA SER A 148 38.77 11.34 -11.51
C SER A 148 38.67 10.05 -12.33
N SER A 149 37.46 9.49 -12.41
CA SER A 149 36.75 9.35 -13.69
C SER A 149 35.26 9.13 -13.41
N LYS A 150 34.43 10.18 -13.54
CA LYS A 150 33.01 9.98 -13.84
C LYS A 150 32.99 9.11 -15.10
N GLN A 151 32.55 7.87 -14.99
CA GLN A 151 32.35 7.05 -16.18
C GLN A 151 31.20 7.74 -16.94
N SER A 152 31.54 8.48 -17.98
CA SER A 152 30.60 9.21 -18.84
C SER A 152 29.54 8.21 -19.33
N VAL A 153 28.28 8.65 -19.44
CA VAL A 153 27.18 7.87 -20.03
C VAL A 153 27.66 7.23 -21.34
N LEU A 154 28.39 8.00 -22.16
CA LEU A 154 28.96 7.51 -23.43
C LEU A 154 29.99 6.40 -23.25
N SER A 155 30.81 6.43 -22.20
CA SER A 155 31.79 5.37 -21.95
C SER A 155 31.14 4.09 -21.40
N ALA A 156 30.04 4.21 -20.64
CA ALA A 156 29.30 3.07 -20.13
C ALA A 156 28.50 2.37 -21.24
N VAL A 157 27.82 3.15 -22.08
CA VAL A 157 27.20 2.65 -23.32
C VAL A 157 28.27 2.09 -24.27
N GLY A 158 29.42 2.77 -24.41
CA GLY A 158 30.61 2.31 -25.13
C GLY A 158 30.98 0.86 -24.85
N LYS A 159 31.15 0.53 -23.58
CA LYS A 159 31.56 -0.80 -23.12
C LYS A 159 30.55 -1.90 -23.47
N ILE A 160 29.25 -1.63 -23.37
CA ILE A 160 28.20 -2.61 -23.73
C ILE A 160 28.28 -2.95 -25.24
N PHE A 161 28.53 -1.95 -26.08
CA PHE A 161 28.70 -2.16 -27.52
C PHE A 161 30.11 -2.65 -27.91
N GLY A 162 31.00 -2.88 -26.93
CA GLY A 162 32.39 -3.30 -27.17
C GLY A 162 33.28 -2.20 -27.79
N LEU A 163 32.89 -0.94 -27.68
CA LEU A 163 33.57 0.20 -28.27
C LEU A 163 34.40 0.96 -27.23
N SER A 164 35.69 1.13 -27.53
CA SER A 164 36.65 1.80 -26.65
C SER A 164 36.43 3.32 -26.57
N ASP A 165 35.87 3.92 -27.62
CA ASP A 165 35.59 5.35 -27.70
C ASP A 165 34.36 5.62 -28.59
N MET A 166 33.33 6.21 -27.98
CA MET A 166 32.07 6.58 -28.65
C MET A 166 32.12 7.98 -29.28
N SER A 167 33.20 8.76 -29.06
CA SER A 167 33.33 10.13 -29.55
C SER A 167 33.59 10.23 -31.06
N SER A 168 34.12 9.16 -31.67
CA SER A 168 34.41 9.05 -33.11
C SER A 168 33.24 8.55 -33.95
N ILE A 169 32.10 8.23 -33.33
CA ILE A 169 30.91 7.72 -34.01
C ILE A 169 30.04 8.88 -34.49
N ASN A 170 29.39 8.72 -35.64
CA ASN A 170 28.46 9.72 -36.18
C ASN A 170 27.39 10.07 -35.10
N PRO A 171 27.31 11.33 -34.63
CA PRO A 171 26.43 11.70 -33.51
C PRO A 171 24.93 11.46 -33.77
N GLU A 172 24.53 11.41 -35.04
CA GLU A 172 23.14 11.26 -35.47
C GLU A 172 22.73 9.78 -35.66
N ILE A 173 23.65 8.82 -35.51
CA ILE A 173 23.31 7.39 -35.57
C ILE A 173 22.53 6.98 -34.32
N SER A 174 21.43 6.26 -34.52
CA SER A 174 20.66 5.70 -33.42
C SER A 174 21.34 4.46 -32.83
N LEU A 175 21.10 4.15 -31.56
CA LEU A 175 21.61 2.93 -30.94
C LEU A 175 21.08 1.67 -31.64
N GLY A 176 19.87 1.71 -32.19
CA GLY A 176 19.34 0.65 -33.05
C GLY A 176 20.17 0.39 -34.30
N GLU A 177 20.61 1.46 -34.97
CA GLU A 177 21.48 1.38 -36.15
C GLU A 177 22.94 1.06 -35.79
N LEU A 178 23.35 1.35 -34.55
CA LEU A 178 24.66 0.98 -34.00
C LEU A 178 24.78 -0.51 -33.66
N GLY A 179 23.68 -1.27 -33.77
CA GLY A 179 23.66 -2.72 -33.56
C GLY A 179 23.01 -3.17 -32.26
N MET A 180 22.12 -2.36 -31.66
CA MET A 180 21.39 -2.76 -30.46
C MET A 180 20.40 -3.90 -30.76
N ASP A 181 20.82 -5.13 -30.46
CA ASP A 181 19.96 -6.31 -30.48
C ASP A 181 19.08 -6.40 -29.21
N SER A 182 18.23 -7.43 -29.14
CA SER A 182 17.30 -7.60 -28.01
C SER A 182 17.99 -7.86 -26.67
N LEU A 183 19.22 -8.38 -26.64
CA LEU A 183 19.95 -8.68 -25.40
C LEU A 183 20.70 -7.43 -24.92
N ILE A 184 21.41 -6.77 -25.83
CA ILE A 184 22.10 -5.50 -25.60
C ILE A 184 21.10 -4.43 -25.14
N GLY A 185 19.88 -4.41 -25.70
CA GLY A 185 18.83 -3.49 -25.29
C GLY A 185 18.39 -3.65 -23.82
N VAL A 186 18.34 -4.89 -23.32
CA VAL A 186 17.96 -5.17 -21.92
C VAL A 186 19.12 -4.84 -20.96
N GLU A 187 20.34 -5.17 -21.35
CA GLU A 187 21.55 -4.86 -20.57
C GLU A 187 21.79 -3.35 -20.48
N LEU A 188 21.60 -2.64 -21.60
CA LEU A 188 21.70 -1.18 -21.66
C LEU A 188 20.61 -0.50 -20.81
N ARG A 189 19.37 -1.01 -20.86
CA ARG A 189 18.29 -0.52 -20.01
C ARG A 189 18.68 -0.66 -18.54
N HIS A 190 19.05 -1.86 -18.10
CA HIS A 190 19.44 -2.08 -16.72
C HIS A 190 20.67 -1.26 -16.29
N LEU A 191 21.62 -1.01 -17.19
CA LEU A 191 22.76 -0.13 -16.90
C LEU A 191 22.32 1.33 -16.72
N LEU A 192 21.49 1.87 -17.61
CA LEU A 192 21.02 3.25 -17.52
C LEU A 192 20.09 3.47 -16.33
N GLU A 193 19.25 2.50 -16.01
CA GLU A 193 18.43 2.46 -14.80
C GLU A 193 19.28 2.41 -13.53
N ARG A 194 20.30 1.53 -13.49
CA ARG A 194 21.12 1.30 -12.29
C ARG A 194 22.15 2.40 -12.04
N GLU A 195 22.82 2.89 -13.08
CA GLU A 195 23.98 3.79 -12.95
C GLU A 195 23.63 5.27 -13.14
N PHE A 196 22.52 5.57 -13.84
CA PHE A 196 22.17 6.94 -14.20
C PHE A 196 20.70 7.30 -13.87
N ASP A 197 19.95 6.39 -13.24
CA ASP A 197 18.53 6.54 -12.87
C ASP A 197 17.62 6.95 -14.06
N LEU A 198 17.96 6.47 -15.26
CA LEU A 198 17.22 6.74 -16.49
C LEU A 198 16.31 5.55 -16.85
N MET A 199 15.03 5.68 -16.56
CA MET A 199 13.99 4.71 -16.91
C MET A 199 13.53 4.92 -18.37
N LEU A 200 14.04 4.11 -19.29
CA LEU A 200 13.73 4.20 -20.72
C LEU A 200 13.19 2.88 -21.27
N GLY A 201 12.12 2.95 -22.07
CA GLY A 201 11.59 1.78 -22.74
C GLY A 201 12.54 1.25 -23.84
N ILE A 202 12.54 -0.06 -24.10
CA ILE A 202 13.33 -0.68 -25.19
C ILE A 202 13.09 0.01 -26.56
N PRO A 203 11.85 0.41 -26.94
CA PRO A 203 11.61 1.15 -28.18
C PRO A 203 12.20 2.56 -28.20
N GLU A 204 12.34 3.21 -27.04
CA GLU A 204 12.91 4.55 -26.88
C GLU A 204 14.43 4.49 -26.90
N LEU A 205 15.02 3.51 -26.19
CA LEU A 205 16.45 3.21 -26.22
C LEU A 205 16.94 2.96 -27.65
N ARG A 206 16.16 2.26 -28.48
CA ARG A 206 16.53 1.99 -29.88
C ARG A 206 16.63 3.27 -30.73
N LYS A 207 15.86 4.30 -30.38
CA LYS A 207 15.79 5.57 -31.11
C LYS A 207 16.78 6.62 -30.60
N LEU A 208 17.34 6.44 -29.41
CA LEU A 208 18.34 7.37 -28.87
C LEU A 208 19.55 7.45 -29.78
N THR A 209 20.05 8.67 -29.97
CA THR A 209 21.28 8.92 -30.72
C THR A 209 22.47 9.17 -29.79
N VAL A 210 23.69 9.04 -30.31
CA VAL A 210 24.91 9.37 -29.57
C VAL A 210 24.91 10.84 -29.11
N LYS A 211 24.25 11.73 -29.85
CA LYS A 211 24.04 13.14 -29.50
C LYS A 211 23.09 13.34 -28.32
N ASP A 212 22.05 12.52 -28.19
CA ASP A 212 21.12 12.60 -27.06
C ASP A 212 21.77 12.13 -25.76
N LEU A 213 22.62 11.11 -25.84
CA LEU A 213 23.43 10.64 -24.69
C LEU A 213 24.39 11.72 -24.19
N LYS A 214 24.99 12.51 -25.09
CA LYS A 214 25.84 13.66 -24.72
C LYS A 214 25.06 14.74 -23.96
N LYS A 215 23.84 15.07 -24.40
CA LYS A 215 22.99 16.07 -23.74
C LYS A 215 22.55 15.63 -22.34
N LEU A 216 22.19 14.35 -22.19
CA LEU A 216 21.81 13.77 -20.90
C LEU A 216 22.95 13.91 -19.87
N GLU A 217 24.19 13.69 -20.30
CA GLU A 217 25.36 13.85 -19.42
C GLU A 217 25.61 15.31 -19.01
N GLU A 218 25.34 16.29 -19.87
CA GLU A 218 25.48 17.72 -19.56
C GLU A 218 24.43 18.18 -18.54
N THR A 219 23.17 17.73 -18.67
CA THR A 219 22.10 18.02 -17.71
C THR A 219 22.37 17.45 -16.32
N MET A 220 23.09 16.32 -16.23
CA MET A 220 23.46 15.69 -14.95
C MET A 220 24.67 16.32 -14.26
N LYS A 221 25.47 17.15 -14.95
CA LYS A 221 26.66 17.80 -14.36
C LYS A 221 26.32 19.10 -13.63
N SER A 222 25.22 19.78 -13.97
CA SER A 222 24.82 21.07 -13.39
C SER A 222 24.13 20.97 -12.01
N SER A 223 23.73 19.78 -11.57
CA SER A 223 22.97 19.54 -10.33
C SER A 223 23.81 19.24 -9.07
N VAL A 224 25.16 19.19 -9.17
CA VAL A 224 26.03 18.64 -8.11
C VAL A 224 26.75 19.69 -7.25
N GLU A 225 26.69 21.00 -7.56
CA GLU A 225 27.54 22.01 -6.89
C GLU A 225 26.99 22.63 -5.59
N THR A 226 25.75 22.36 -5.15
CA THR A 226 25.09 23.15 -4.08
C THR A 226 24.93 22.51 -2.69
N SER A 227 25.39 21.29 -2.43
CA SER A 227 25.09 20.57 -1.16
C SER A 227 26.33 20.01 -0.45
N ASN A 228 26.96 20.82 0.40
CA ASN A 228 27.88 20.35 1.44
C ASN A 228 27.81 21.28 2.68
N ALA A 229 26.87 21.03 3.59
CA ALA A 229 26.94 21.45 5.00
C ALA A 229 26.06 20.55 5.88
N ASN A 230 26.68 19.97 6.91
CA ASN A 230 26.13 19.00 7.87
C ASN A 230 25.14 19.61 8.87
N VAL A 231 24.06 18.90 9.21
CA VAL A 231 23.49 18.80 10.58
C VAL A 231 22.87 17.40 10.77
N ALA A 232 23.17 16.77 11.90
CA ALA A 232 22.52 15.56 12.38
C ALA A 232 21.22 15.90 13.11
N SER A 233 20.12 15.19 12.81
CA SER A 233 18.92 15.17 13.67
C SER A 233 18.10 13.92 13.46
N ASP A 234 17.79 13.25 14.59
CA ASP A 234 16.71 12.27 14.74
C ASP A 234 15.43 12.74 14.05
N SER A 235 14.84 11.87 13.23
CA SER A 235 13.58 12.14 12.54
C SER A 235 12.57 11.00 12.80
N PRO A 236 11.29 11.32 13.10
CA PRO A 236 10.26 10.31 13.32
C PRO A 236 9.82 9.69 11.98
N LYS A 237 9.82 8.35 11.96
CA LYS A 237 9.41 7.51 10.81
C LYS A 237 7.95 7.80 10.43
N ILE A 238 7.72 8.14 9.17
CA ILE A 238 6.40 8.35 8.57
C ILE A 238 5.85 6.98 8.17
N GLU A 239 4.64 6.65 8.61
CA GLU A 239 3.93 5.42 8.22
C GLU A 239 3.38 5.53 6.79
N GLU A 240 3.61 4.50 5.96
CA GLU A 240 3.07 4.41 4.59
C GLU A 240 1.54 4.21 4.61
N VAL A 241 0.82 5.13 3.96
CA VAL A 241 -0.63 5.02 3.74
C VAL A 241 -0.86 4.17 2.48
N PRO A 242 -1.59 3.04 2.55
CA PRO A 242 -1.70 2.08 1.45
C PRO A 242 -2.76 2.50 0.42
N LEU A 243 -2.56 3.62 -0.27
CA LEU A 243 -3.43 4.08 -1.36
C LEU A 243 -2.63 4.58 -2.57
N HIS A 244 -2.12 3.70 -3.43
CA HIS A 244 -1.61 4.10 -4.77
C HIS A 244 -2.71 4.05 -5.84
N PHE A 245 -2.84 5.08 -6.69
CA PHE A 245 -3.83 5.16 -7.78
C PHE A 245 -3.39 4.48 -9.07
N SER A 246 -4.38 4.11 -9.89
CA SER A 246 -4.19 3.73 -11.29
C SER A 246 -4.26 4.97 -12.19
N GLU A 247 -3.64 4.91 -13.37
CA GLU A 247 -3.55 6.03 -14.34
C GLU A 247 -4.91 6.64 -14.78
N LEU A 248 -6.05 5.97 -14.53
CA LEU A 248 -7.38 6.51 -14.85
C LEU A 248 -7.84 7.64 -13.90
N ASP A 249 -7.29 7.73 -12.68
CA ASP A 249 -7.79 8.59 -11.60
C ASP A 249 -7.43 10.08 -11.72
N ARG A 250 -6.54 10.46 -12.66
CA ARG A 250 -5.99 11.82 -12.73
C ARG A 250 -6.91 12.87 -13.38
N LYS A 251 -8.09 12.47 -13.87
CA LYS A 251 -8.94 13.34 -14.70
C LYS A 251 -9.97 14.18 -13.94
N GLN A 252 -10.32 13.86 -12.69
CA GLN A 252 -11.43 14.54 -12.01
C GLN A 252 -11.27 14.63 -10.48
N LEU A 253 -10.21 15.28 -10.00
CA LEU A 253 -10.03 15.59 -8.57
C LEU A 253 -11.07 16.57 -8.00
N ILE A 254 -11.66 17.39 -8.88
CA ILE A 254 -12.70 18.36 -8.53
C ILE A 254 -13.96 18.03 -9.34
N PRO A 255 -14.85 17.19 -8.79
CA PRO A 255 -16.14 16.92 -9.42
C PRO A 255 -16.96 18.19 -9.61
N LYS A 256 -17.60 18.32 -10.78
CA LYS A 256 -18.50 19.44 -11.08
C LYS A 256 -19.93 19.14 -10.65
N ASP A 257 -20.38 17.92 -10.95
CA ASP A 257 -21.74 17.47 -10.66
C ASP A 257 -21.78 16.63 -9.38
N THR A 258 -22.66 17.00 -8.46
CA THR A 258 -22.86 16.26 -7.20
C THR A 258 -23.38 14.85 -7.44
N ILE A 259 -24.28 14.67 -8.41
CA ILE A 259 -24.83 13.35 -8.74
C ILE A 259 -24.61 13.06 -10.22
N VAL A 260 -24.02 11.91 -10.51
CA VAL A 260 -23.75 11.44 -11.88
C VAL A 260 -24.37 10.07 -12.10
N SER A 261 -24.88 9.83 -13.31
CA SER A 261 -25.33 8.48 -13.71
C SER A 261 -24.10 7.62 -14.01
N MET A 262 -24.07 6.42 -13.44
CA MET A 262 -22.90 5.53 -13.52
C MET A 262 -23.10 4.31 -14.41
N ASN A 263 -24.32 4.05 -14.88
CA ASN A 263 -24.63 2.95 -15.79
C ASN A 263 -25.74 3.32 -16.80
N SER A 264 -26.02 2.40 -17.73
CA SER A 264 -27.00 2.59 -18.80
C SER A 264 -28.45 2.27 -18.40
N VAL A 265 -28.67 1.67 -17.22
CA VAL A 265 -30.00 1.27 -16.74
C VAL A 265 -30.84 2.49 -16.36
N LYS A 266 -32.11 2.52 -16.78
CA LYS A 266 -33.00 3.71 -16.65
C LYS A 266 -34.26 3.50 -15.80
N SER A 267 -34.58 2.27 -15.45
CA SER A 267 -35.84 1.92 -14.75
C SER A 267 -35.58 1.01 -13.56
N GLY A 268 -36.39 1.14 -12.51
CA GLY A 268 -36.29 0.39 -11.26
C GLY A 268 -35.90 1.28 -10.08
N THR A 269 -35.88 0.69 -8.89
CA THR A 269 -35.40 1.36 -7.67
C THR A 269 -33.92 1.71 -7.83
N PRO A 270 -33.54 3.00 -7.78
CA PRO A 270 -32.16 3.40 -8.04
C PRO A 270 -31.24 3.10 -6.86
N LEU A 271 -29.98 2.77 -7.17
CA LEU A 271 -28.89 2.66 -6.22
C LEU A 271 -28.08 3.96 -6.19
N PHE A 272 -27.97 4.57 -5.03
CA PHE A 272 -27.06 5.70 -4.79
C PHE A 272 -25.77 5.23 -4.12
N ILE A 273 -24.62 5.50 -4.72
CA ILE A 273 -23.31 5.13 -4.17
C ILE A 273 -22.53 6.38 -3.76
N LEU A 274 -22.16 6.47 -2.48
CA LEU A 274 -21.40 7.59 -1.93
C LEU A 274 -19.90 7.42 -2.13
N HIS A 275 -19.26 8.53 -2.51
CA HIS A 275 -17.83 8.62 -2.81
C HIS A 275 -16.92 8.21 -1.62
N PRO A 276 -15.69 7.74 -1.91
CA PRO A 276 -14.62 7.53 -0.94
C PRO A 276 -13.89 8.85 -0.58
N ILE A 277 -12.79 8.79 0.17
CA ILE A 277 -12.11 10.00 0.72
C ILE A 277 -11.56 10.92 -0.37
N GLU A 278 -11.44 10.43 -1.60
CA GLU A 278 -11.05 11.16 -2.80
C GLU A 278 -12.12 12.20 -3.21
N GLY A 279 -13.40 11.96 -2.91
CA GLY A 279 -14.49 12.83 -3.32
C GLY A 279 -15.15 12.48 -4.65
N THR A 280 -14.60 11.54 -5.41
CA THR A 280 -15.11 11.15 -6.74
C THR A 280 -15.50 9.67 -6.80
N VAL A 281 -16.48 9.34 -7.65
CA VAL A 281 -16.97 7.98 -7.88
C VAL A 281 -16.34 7.32 -9.12
N VAL A 282 -15.34 7.95 -9.75
CA VAL A 282 -14.72 7.46 -10.99
C VAL A 282 -14.23 6.01 -10.88
N MET A 283 -13.60 5.66 -9.76
CA MET A 283 -13.10 4.30 -9.53
C MET A 283 -14.20 3.23 -9.41
N LEU A 284 -15.46 3.64 -9.21
CA LEU A 284 -16.60 2.74 -9.03
C LEU A 284 -17.36 2.47 -10.33
N TYR A 285 -17.03 3.14 -11.45
CA TYR A 285 -17.66 2.85 -12.75
C TYR A 285 -17.56 1.37 -13.15
N PRO A 286 -16.39 0.71 -13.04
CA PRO A 286 -16.27 -0.71 -13.42
C PRO A 286 -17.23 -1.63 -12.68
N LEU A 287 -17.49 -1.37 -11.40
CA LEU A 287 -18.52 -2.06 -10.63
C LEU A 287 -19.93 -1.70 -11.11
N ALA A 288 -20.22 -0.41 -11.25
CA ALA A 288 -21.57 0.08 -11.58
C ALA A 288 -22.09 -0.42 -12.94
N GLN A 289 -21.21 -0.68 -13.91
CA GLN A 289 -21.60 -1.21 -15.23
C GLN A 289 -22.25 -2.61 -15.15
N PHE A 290 -21.97 -3.38 -14.09
CA PHE A 290 -22.51 -4.73 -13.91
C PHE A 290 -23.76 -4.78 -13.02
N ILE A 291 -24.20 -3.65 -12.48
CA ILE A 291 -25.39 -3.57 -11.61
C ILE A 291 -26.67 -3.48 -12.44
N CYS A 292 -27.69 -4.25 -12.07
CA CYS A 292 -28.93 -4.44 -12.83
C CYS A 292 -29.99 -3.34 -12.64
N VAL A 293 -29.77 -2.40 -11.72
CA VAL A 293 -30.66 -1.25 -11.44
C VAL A 293 -29.98 0.09 -11.81
N PRO A 294 -30.72 1.22 -11.94
CA PRO A 294 -30.09 2.51 -12.19
C PRO A 294 -29.10 2.88 -11.09
N VAL A 295 -27.85 3.20 -11.44
CA VAL A 295 -26.82 3.58 -10.47
C VAL A 295 -26.49 5.06 -10.60
N PHE A 296 -26.56 5.77 -9.47
CA PHE A 296 -26.16 7.16 -9.32
C PHE A 296 -25.01 7.28 -8.32
N GLY A 297 -23.93 7.92 -8.74
CA GLY A 297 -22.80 8.21 -7.86
C GLY A 297 -22.93 9.60 -7.26
N ILE A 298 -22.72 9.71 -5.95
CA ILE A 298 -22.74 10.96 -5.21
C ILE A 298 -21.29 11.39 -4.94
N GLN A 299 -20.92 12.57 -5.44
CA GLN A 299 -19.58 13.14 -5.40
C GLN A 299 -19.50 14.35 -4.45
N TYR A 300 -18.29 14.67 -4.00
CA TYR A 300 -17.99 15.85 -3.20
C TYR A 300 -17.52 16.99 -4.10
N THR A 301 -18.37 17.99 -4.31
CA THR A 301 -18.09 19.17 -5.14
C THR A 301 -17.67 20.35 -4.28
N SER A 302 -17.17 21.42 -4.92
CA SER A 302 -16.77 22.64 -4.20
C SER A 302 -17.92 23.38 -3.51
N GLU A 303 -19.17 23.07 -3.83
CA GLU A 303 -20.37 23.64 -3.18
C GLU A 303 -20.80 22.85 -1.93
N ALA A 304 -20.24 21.66 -1.73
CA ALA A 304 -20.63 20.81 -0.61
C ALA A 304 -20.13 21.39 0.72
N PRO A 305 -20.93 21.30 1.80
CA PRO A 305 -20.49 21.77 3.11
C PRO A 305 -19.26 20.99 3.61
N GLY A 306 -18.38 21.67 4.34
CA GLY A 306 -17.12 21.12 4.84
C GLY A 306 -16.97 21.13 6.37
N ASP A 307 -18.00 21.58 7.10
CA ASP A 307 -17.92 21.79 8.55
C ASP A 307 -18.20 20.53 9.37
N SER A 308 -19.20 19.73 8.94
CA SER A 308 -19.60 18.48 9.61
C SER A 308 -20.15 17.41 8.65
N LEU A 309 -19.98 16.15 9.05
CA LEU A 309 -20.52 15.00 8.30
C LEU A 309 -22.07 15.02 8.30
N GLU A 310 -22.69 15.51 9.37
CA GLU A 310 -24.14 15.65 9.47
C GLU A 310 -24.71 16.63 8.45
N GLU A 311 -24.09 17.81 8.28
CA GLU A 311 -24.50 18.79 7.28
C GLU A 311 -24.26 18.28 5.86
N LEU A 312 -23.15 17.57 5.62
CA LEU A 312 -22.87 16.95 4.33
C LEU A 312 -23.90 15.87 3.97
N ALA A 313 -24.24 14.99 4.91
CA ALA A 313 -25.30 13.99 4.73
C ALA A 313 -26.67 14.65 4.44
N ALA A 314 -27.02 15.71 5.17
CA ALA A 314 -28.26 16.45 4.93
C ALA A 314 -28.28 17.13 3.56
N TRP A 315 -27.13 17.65 3.12
CA TRP A 315 -26.96 18.23 1.79
C TRP A 315 -27.13 17.19 0.68
N TYR A 316 -26.59 15.98 0.84
CA TYR A 316 -26.82 14.90 -0.12
C TYR A 316 -28.29 14.50 -0.24
N TRP A 317 -29.03 14.46 0.87
CA TRP A 317 -30.46 14.24 0.81
C TRP A 317 -31.22 15.28 -0.02
N VAL A 318 -30.81 16.56 0.05
CA VAL A 318 -31.39 17.63 -0.78
C VAL A 318 -31.15 17.33 -2.26
N HIS A 319 -29.96 16.87 -2.63
CA HIS A 319 -29.64 16.55 -4.03
C HIS A 319 -30.36 15.29 -4.54
N ILE A 320 -30.50 14.25 -3.70
CA ILE A 320 -31.28 13.05 -4.06
C ILE A 320 -32.73 13.42 -4.33
N LYS A 321 -33.34 14.25 -3.47
CA LYS A 321 -34.74 14.70 -3.67
C LYS A 321 -34.94 15.50 -4.95
N LYS A 322 -33.96 16.33 -5.35
CA LYS A 322 -34.02 17.10 -6.61
C LYS A 322 -34.12 16.22 -7.86
N LEU A 323 -33.62 14.98 -7.81
CA LEU A 323 -33.75 14.04 -8.92
C LEU A 323 -35.15 13.45 -9.07
N ASN A 324 -36.01 13.59 -8.05
CA ASN A 324 -37.39 13.11 -8.06
C ASN A 324 -37.53 11.60 -8.41
N VAL A 325 -36.60 10.79 -7.90
CA VAL A 325 -36.50 9.36 -8.20
C VAL A 325 -37.31 8.50 -7.22
N GLY A 326 -38.63 8.62 -7.26
CA GLY A 326 -39.54 7.82 -6.43
C GLY A 326 -39.34 7.96 -4.91
N ASP A 327 -40.15 7.22 -4.15
CA ASP A 327 -40.13 7.26 -2.68
C ASP A 327 -39.22 6.19 -2.07
N THR A 328 -38.62 5.31 -2.88
CA THR A 328 -37.78 4.19 -2.42
C THR A 328 -36.48 4.14 -3.19
N ILE A 329 -35.38 3.91 -2.47
CA ILE A 329 -34.02 3.87 -3.03
C ILE A 329 -33.19 2.75 -2.38
N PHE A 330 -32.13 2.32 -3.05
CA PHE A 330 -31.02 1.60 -2.42
C PHE A 330 -29.88 2.58 -2.12
N LEU A 331 -29.15 2.36 -1.02
CA LEU A 331 -28.05 3.22 -0.61
C LEU A 331 -26.79 2.40 -0.37
N ALA A 332 -25.67 2.84 -0.96
CA ALA A 332 -24.38 2.22 -0.77
C ALA A 332 -23.28 3.23 -0.44
N GLY A 333 -22.29 2.78 0.30
CA GLY A 333 -21.14 3.59 0.69
C GLY A 333 -19.85 2.81 0.53
N TYR A 334 -18.92 3.36 -0.26
CA TYR A 334 -17.59 2.79 -0.45
C TYR A 334 -16.56 3.53 0.40
N SER A 335 -15.77 2.78 1.18
CA SER A 335 -14.71 3.35 2.03
C SER A 335 -15.24 4.45 2.98
N PHE A 336 -14.72 5.68 2.89
CA PHE A 336 -15.24 6.85 3.61
C PHE A 336 -16.77 7.05 3.43
N GLY A 337 -17.31 6.76 2.23
CA GLY A 337 -18.73 6.87 1.93
C GLY A 337 -19.61 5.99 2.83
N SER A 338 -19.07 4.91 3.42
CA SER A 338 -19.78 4.10 4.42
C SER A 338 -20.12 4.88 5.70
N THR A 339 -19.29 5.86 6.07
CA THR A 339 -19.53 6.77 7.19
C THR A 339 -20.69 7.72 6.89
N LEU A 340 -20.73 8.26 5.68
CA LEU A 340 -21.83 9.11 5.22
C LEU A 340 -23.15 8.34 5.13
N VAL A 341 -23.12 7.10 4.65
CA VAL A 341 -24.30 6.21 4.65
C VAL A 341 -24.85 6.03 6.05
N LEU A 342 -23.99 5.74 7.03
CA LEU A 342 -24.41 5.65 8.43
C LEU A 342 -25.16 6.92 8.86
N GLU A 343 -24.56 8.10 8.68
CA GLU A 343 -25.22 9.35 9.09
C GLU A 343 -26.52 9.63 8.33
N MET A 344 -26.55 9.40 7.02
CA MET A 344 -27.74 9.60 6.20
C MET A 344 -28.90 8.72 6.66
N ILE A 345 -28.63 7.45 7.00
CA ILE A 345 -29.66 6.54 7.52
C ILE A 345 -30.09 6.94 8.92
N LEU A 346 -29.17 7.36 9.80
CA LEU A 346 -29.56 7.87 11.12
C LEU A 346 -30.46 9.11 11.00
N GLN A 347 -30.24 9.99 10.03
CA GLN A 347 -31.16 11.10 9.74
C GLN A 347 -32.53 10.59 9.25
N ALA A 348 -32.54 9.61 8.34
CA ALA A 348 -33.77 9.00 7.84
C ALA A 348 -34.58 8.29 8.95
N GLU A 349 -33.93 7.59 9.88
CA GLU A 349 -34.60 6.95 11.01
C GLU A 349 -35.16 7.97 12.01
N ARG A 350 -34.49 9.12 12.19
CA ARG A 350 -34.99 10.23 13.03
C ARG A 350 -36.17 10.97 12.39
N GLN A 351 -36.22 11.03 11.06
CA GLN A 351 -37.24 11.76 10.30
C GLN A 351 -37.79 10.93 9.12
N PRO A 352 -38.58 9.86 9.38
CA PRO A 352 -38.94 8.85 8.37
C PRO A 352 -39.73 9.40 7.18
N HIS A 353 -40.52 10.45 7.39
CA HIS A 353 -41.33 11.08 6.32
C HIS A 353 -40.58 12.16 5.55
N GLN A 354 -39.38 12.53 5.99
CA GLN A 354 -38.60 13.58 5.36
C GLN A 354 -37.78 13.06 4.19
N TYR A 355 -37.39 11.78 4.17
CA TYR A 355 -36.44 11.23 3.20
C TYR A 355 -37.02 10.00 2.49
N PRO A 356 -36.54 9.67 1.27
CA PRO A 356 -36.91 8.41 0.61
C PRO A 356 -36.63 7.21 1.50
N GLN A 357 -37.50 6.20 1.41
CA GLN A 357 -37.32 4.94 2.10
C GLN A 357 -36.11 4.21 1.52
N VAL A 358 -35.07 4.02 2.33
CA VAL A 358 -33.94 3.18 1.95
C VAL A 358 -34.31 1.71 2.15
N GLN A 359 -34.39 0.95 1.07
CA GLN A 359 -34.76 -0.46 1.09
C GLN A 359 -33.57 -1.33 1.54
N GLU A 360 -32.41 -1.15 0.90
CA GLU A 360 -31.17 -1.88 1.20
C GLU A 360 -30.01 -0.95 1.48
N ILE A 361 -29.14 -1.37 2.40
CA ILE A 361 -27.91 -0.67 2.79
C ILE A 361 -26.71 -1.55 2.44
N ILE A 362 -25.93 -1.13 1.46
CA ILE A 362 -24.75 -1.87 0.98
C ILE A 362 -23.49 -1.13 1.40
N ILE A 363 -22.59 -1.82 2.09
CA ILE A 363 -21.32 -1.26 2.53
C ILE A 363 -20.20 -1.93 1.74
N LEU A 364 -19.42 -1.13 0.99
CA LEU A 364 -18.29 -1.61 0.20
C LEU A 364 -16.99 -1.24 0.94
N ASP A 365 -16.47 -2.21 1.69
CA ASP A 365 -15.18 -2.19 2.39
C ASP A 365 -14.91 -0.92 3.22
N GLY A 366 -15.82 -0.57 4.14
CA GLY A 366 -15.67 0.60 4.99
C GLY A 366 -16.55 0.63 6.24
N SER A 367 -16.26 1.56 7.15
CA SER A 367 -17.09 1.94 8.29
C SER A 367 -16.59 3.27 8.86
N HIS A 368 -17.39 3.92 9.72
CA HIS A 368 -16.94 5.11 10.46
C HIS A 368 -15.73 4.82 11.37
N ALA A 369 -15.60 3.61 11.92
CA ALA A 369 -14.48 3.23 12.77
C ALA A 369 -13.19 3.09 11.94
N VAL A 370 -13.28 2.44 10.78
CA VAL A 370 -12.17 2.34 9.81
C VAL A 370 -11.75 3.72 9.33
N ALA A 371 -12.72 4.56 8.94
CA ALA A 371 -12.47 5.92 8.49
C ALA A 371 -11.82 6.77 9.60
N SER A 372 -12.25 6.62 10.86
CA SER A 372 -11.67 7.32 12.01
C SER A 372 -10.21 6.92 12.24
N VAL A 373 -9.86 5.64 12.07
CA VAL A 373 -8.47 5.18 12.21
C VAL A 373 -7.59 5.81 11.13
N TYR A 374 -7.99 5.75 9.87
CA TYR A 374 -7.24 6.40 8.78
C TYR A 374 -7.15 7.92 8.96
N ALA A 375 -8.26 8.57 9.34
CA ALA A 375 -8.27 10.00 9.57
C ALA A 375 -7.39 10.43 10.75
N LYS A 376 -7.23 9.56 11.77
CA LYS A 376 -6.31 9.79 12.90
C LYS A 376 -4.86 9.49 12.54
N MET A 377 -4.59 8.55 11.63
CA MET A 377 -3.24 8.37 11.07
C MET A 377 -2.76 9.65 10.39
N TYR A 378 -3.68 10.41 9.78
CA TYR A 378 -3.39 11.75 9.26
C TYR A 378 -3.15 12.81 10.35
N LYS A 379 -3.15 12.45 11.63
CA LYS A 379 -3.01 13.36 12.79
C LYS A 379 -1.88 12.98 13.77
N TYR A 380 -1.26 11.80 13.65
CA TYR A 380 -0.48 11.21 14.76
C TYR A 380 1.01 11.61 14.88
N PHE A 381 1.52 12.56 14.09
CA PHE A 381 2.87 13.08 14.30
C PHE A 381 2.91 14.63 14.27
N ASP A 382 3.07 15.19 15.47
CA ASP A 382 3.35 16.60 15.82
C ASP A 382 2.25 17.66 15.62
N ASP A 383 2.45 18.82 16.25
CA ASP A 383 1.58 20.02 16.31
C ASP A 383 1.19 20.63 14.94
N GLU A 384 1.57 20.00 13.82
CA GLU A 384 1.33 20.47 12.45
C GLU A 384 0.41 19.53 11.65
N GLU A 385 -0.87 19.43 12.06
CA GLU A 385 -1.93 18.62 11.43
C GLU A 385 -2.00 18.78 9.89
N GLU A 386 -1.64 19.95 9.39
CA GLU A 386 -1.69 20.32 7.97
C GLU A 386 -0.61 19.64 7.12
N ILE A 387 0.61 19.44 7.64
CA ILE A 387 1.68 18.73 6.89
C ILE A 387 1.28 17.28 6.66
N HIS A 388 0.67 16.63 7.65
CA HIS A 388 0.22 15.24 7.50
C HIS A 388 -0.92 15.12 6.51
N ALA A 389 -1.86 16.07 6.52
CA ALA A 389 -2.91 16.09 5.52
C ALA A 389 -2.34 16.25 4.10
N LEU A 390 -1.38 17.15 3.92
CA LEU A 390 -0.69 17.35 2.64
C LEU A 390 0.05 16.10 2.17
N PHE A 391 0.82 15.47 3.07
CA PHE A 391 1.50 14.22 2.82
C PHE A 391 0.52 13.11 2.40
N SER A 392 -0.57 12.97 3.14
CA SER A 392 -1.60 11.95 2.88
C SER A 392 -2.30 12.20 1.55
N PHE A 393 -2.54 13.46 1.20
CA PHE A 393 -3.07 13.84 -0.11
C PHE A 393 -2.11 13.41 -1.22
N VAL A 394 -0.81 13.69 -1.12
CA VAL A 394 0.21 13.28 -2.10
C VAL A 394 0.31 11.76 -2.24
N VAL A 395 0.28 11.03 -1.12
CA VAL A 395 0.33 9.56 -1.11
C VAL A 395 -0.90 8.98 -1.77
N ILE A 396 -2.10 9.44 -1.37
CA ILE A 396 -3.36 9.00 -1.96
C ILE A 396 -3.32 9.21 -3.45
N LEU A 397 -2.88 10.39 -3.93
CA LEU A 397 -2.71 10.74 -5.35
C LEU A 397 -1.76 9.82 -6.15
N GLY A 398 -1.01 8.92 -5.49
CA GLY A 398 -0.20 7.91 -6.17
C GLY A 398 0.84 8.53 -7.10
N THR A 399 1.43 9.65 -6.69
CA THR A 399 2.47 10.33 -7.45
C THR A 399 3.84 9.72 -7.16
N GLU A 400 4.79 9.89 -8.07
CA GLU A 400 6.19 9.45 -7.92
C GLU A 400 7.02 10.52 -7.16
N ILE A 401 6.38 11.36 -6.36
CA ILE A 401 7.07 12.37 -5.55
C ILE A 401 7.85 11.64 -4.45
N ASN A 402 9.15 11.97 -4.31
CA ASN A 402 9.95 11.50 -3.19
C ASN A 402 9.38 12.06 -1.88
N LEU A 403 8.73 11.18 -1.12
CA LEU A 403 8.01 11.53 0.10
C LEU A 403 8.92 12.05 1.22
N VAL A 404 10.17 11.61 1.27
CA VAL A 404 11.15 12.05 2.28
C VAL A 404 11.54 13.51 2.03
N GLU A 405 12.00 13.80 0.82
CA GLU A 405 12.36 15.17 0.39
C GLU A 405 11.16 16.10 0.48
N TYR A 406 9.99 15.63 0.06
CA TYR A 406 8.75 16.39 0.14
C TYR A 406 8.42 16.77 1.59
N LYS A 407 8.54 15.85 2.55
CA LYS A 407 8.29 16.16 3.96
C LYS A 407 9.30 17.17 4.50
N GLU A 408 10.59 16.99 4.23
CA GLU A 408 11.63 17.94 4.66
C GLU A 408 11.36 19.35 4.13
N GLU A 409 10.96 19.46 2.86
CA GLU A 409 10.61 20.74 2.26
C GLU A 409 9.35 21.35 2.88
N MET A 410 8.29 20.57 3.10
CA MET A 410 7.08 21.07 3.77
C MET A 410 7.38 21.56 5.19
N SER A 411 8.24 20.84 5.93
CA SER A 411 8.69 21.21 7.27
C SER A 411 9.56 22.47 7.29
N SER A 412 10.25 22.79 6.19
CA SER A 412 11.06 24.01 6.07
C SER A 412 10.26 25.28 5.80
N LEU A 413 9.00 25.15 5.34
CA LEU A 413 8.12 26.28 5.05
C LEU A 413 7.35 26.71 6.30
N PHE A 414 7.27 28.02 6.56
CA PHE A 414 6.64 28.56 7.77
C PHE A 414 5.12 28.76 7.67
N SER A 415 4.58 28.88 6.46
CA SER A 415 3.17 29.21 6.21
C SER A 415 2.43 28.04 5.60
N THR A 416 1.26 27.72 6.15
CA THR A 416 0.28 26.79 5.57
C THR A 416 0.00 27.08 4.10
N SER A 417 -0.19 28.36 3.76
CA SER A 417 -0.47 28.79 2.40
C SER A 417 0.70 28.47 1.46
N ASP A 418 1.93 28.61 1.93
CA ASP A 418 3.12 28.34 1.13
C ASP A 418 3.34 26.83 0.95
N ARG A 419 3.06 26.03 1.98
CA ARG A 419 3.07 24.55 1.90
C ARG A 419 2.05 24.03 0.89
N ILE A 420 0.83 24.55 0.94
CA ILE A 420 -0.27 24.20 0.01
C ILE A 420 0.11 24.58 -1.43
N LYS A 421 0.60 25.82 -1.66
CA LYS A 421 1.07 26.26 -2.98
C LYS A 421 2.21 25.41 -3.50
N CYS A 422 3.24 25.16 -2.69
CA CYS A 422 4.38 24.34 -3.09
C CYS A 422 3.95 22.93 -3.47
N THR A 423 3.07 22.32 -2.68
CA THR A 423 2.47 21.02 -2.99
C THR A 423 1.73 21.03 -4.32
N ALA A 424 0.89 22.05 -4.56
CA ALA A 424 0.18 22.19 -5.83
C ALA A 424 1.12 22.30 -7.03
N TYR A 425 2.21 23.08 -6.92
CA TYR A 425 3.22 23.17 -7.97
C TYR A 425 3.93 21.83 -8.24
N LYS A 426 4.23 21.06 -7.18
CA LYS A 426 4.85 19.72 -7.33
C LYS A 426 3.90 18.69 -7.94
N LEU A 427 2.59 18.84 -7.72
CA LEU A 427 1.56 17.97 -8.29
C LEU A 427 1.23 18.33 -9.75
N GLN A 428 1.42 19.58 -10.17
CA GLN A 428 1.06 20.06 -11.51
C GLN A 428 1.60 19.21 -12.68
N PRO A 429 2.85 18.68 -12.66
CA PRO A 429 3.35 17.80 -13.73
C PRO A 429 2.55 16.51 -13.92
N TYR A 430 1.95 16.00 -12.84
CA TYR A 430 1.14 14.77 -12.82
C TYR A 430 -0.30 15.03 -13.26
N PHE A 431 -0.82 16.24 -13.02
CA PHE A 431 -2.19 16.66 -13.32
C PHE A 431 -2.19 17.83 -14.30
N ARG A 432 -1.67 17.62 -15.52
CA ARG A 432 -1.49 18.66 -16.55
C ARG A 432 -2.77 19.39 -16.96
N ASN A 433 -3.92 18.80 -16.68
CA ASN A 433 -5.25 19.34 -16.93
C ASN A 433 -5.76 20.27 -15.81
N LEU A 434 -5.04 20.39 -14.70
CA LEU A 434 -5.40 21.23 -13.56
C LEU A 434 -4.36 22.34 -13.34
N THR A 435 -4.83 23.52 -12.97
CA THR A 435 -3.93 24.62 -12.54
C THR A 435 -3.46 24.39 -11.10
N PRO A 436 -2.36 25.03 -10.67
CA PRO A 436 -1.95 24.98 -9.27
C PRO A 436 -3.06 25.47 -8.33
N GLU A 437 -3.85 26.47 -8.72
CA GLU A 437 -4.98 26.95 -7.93
C GLU A 437 -6.08 25.89 -7.79
N GLU A 438 -6.39 25.16 -8.86
CA GLU A 438 -7.33 24.03 -8.80
C GLU A 438 -6.80 22.90 -7.90
N LEU A 439 -5.50 22.61 -7.94
CA LEU A 439 -4.89 21.61 -7.06
C LEU A 439 -4.95 22.02 -5.58
N GLN A 440 -4.87 23.31 -5.27
CA GLN A 440 -5.10 23.82 -3.91
C GLN A 440 -6.55 23.59 -3.49
N VAL A 441 -7.53 23.90 -4.36
CA VAL A 441 -8.95 23.60 -4.10
C VAL A 441 -9.16 22.10 -3.88
N ALA A 442 -8.53 21.23 -4.68
CA ALA A 442 -8.62 19.78 -4.51
C ALA A 442 -8.09 19.34 -3.13
N PHE A 443 -6.98 19.94 -2.67
CA PHE A 443 -6.46 19.72 -1.33
C PHE A 443 -7.43 20.17 -0.24
N ASP A 444 -7.99 21.38 -0.34
CA ASP A 444 -8.96 21.90 0.63
C ASP A 444 -10.18 20.98 0.76
N LEU A 445 -10.69 20.49 -0.38
CA LEU A 445 -11.79 19.54 -0.41
C LEU A 445 -11.41 18.22 0.28
N PHE A 446 -10.22 17.71 0.05
CA PHE A 446 -9.71 16.51 0.73
C PHE A 446 -9.58 16.76 2.25
N TYR A 447 -8.97 17.88 2.63
CA TYR A 447 -8.72 18.23 4.02
C TYR A 447 -10.01 18.40 4.83
N ASN A 448 -11.04 19.02 4.25
CA ASN A 448 -12.36 19.13 4.87
C ASN A 448 -12.94 17.74 5.21
N LYS A 449 -12.84 16.77 4.29
CA LYS A 449 -13.33 15.40 4.53
C LYS A 449 -12.57 14.70 5.66
N VAL A 450 -11.24 14.86 5.71
CA VAL A 450 -10.42 14.33 6.82
C VAL A 450 -10.85 14.95 8.15
N LYS A 451 -10.97 16.29 8.21
CA LYS A 451 -11.37 17.03 9.41
C LYS A 451 -12.74 16.63 9.92
N MET A 452 -13.73 16.49 9.04
CA MET A 452 -15.06 16.01 9.40
C MET A 452 -15.01 14.58 9.96
N THR A 453 -14.20 13.70 9.36
CA THR A 453 -14.05 12.30 9.81
C THR A 453 -13.46 12.21 11.22
N VAL A 454 -12.43 13.01 11.54
CA VAL A 454 -11.80 13.02 12.87
C VAL A 454 -12.80 13.44 13.95
N LYS A 455 -13.70 14.38 13.64
CA LYS A 455 -14.67 14.93 14.59
C LYS A 455 -15.93 14.10 14.76
N TYR A 456 -16.25 13.24 13.79
CA TYR A 456 -17.52 12.56 13.74
C TYR A 456 -17.61 11.41 14.75
N VAL A 457 -18.70 11.40 15.50
CA VAL A 457 -19.08 10.32 16.40
C VAL A 457 -20.57 10.03 16.19
N PRO A 458 -20.96 8.81 15.77
CA PRO A 458 -22.36 8.47 15.60
C PRO A 458 -23.16 8.70 16.89
N LYS A 459 -24.27 9.44 16.79
CA LYS A 459 -25.11 9.79 17.96
C LYS A 459 -26.02 8.65 18.41
N SER A 460 -26.23 7.66 17.56
CA SER A 460 -27.10 6.52 17.79
C SER A 460 -26.65 5.35 16.91
N LYS A 461 -27.14 4.16 17.24
CA LYS A 461 -26.94 2.97 16.41
C LYS A 461 -27.99 2.87 15.32
N LEU A 462 -27.57 2.32 14.19
CA LEU A 462 -28.41 2.03 13.03
C LEU A 462 -29.27 0.80 13.30
N ARG A 463 -30.58 0.86 12.99
CA ARG A 463 -31.52 -0.25 13.28
C ARG A 463 -31.74 -1.16 12.08
N LYS A 464 -31.65 -0.61 10.87
CA LYS A 464 -31.81 -1.39 9.63
C LYS A 464 -30.69 -2.42 9.45
N PRO A 465 -30.95 -3.56 8.79
CA PRO A 465 -29.88 -4.49 8.42
C PRO A 465 -28.93 -3.85 7.40
N ILE A 466 -27.70 -4.33 7.38
CA ILE A 466 -26.69 -3.92 6.39
C ILE A 466 -26.07 -5.15 5.74
N THR A 467 -25.68 -5.01 4.47
CA THR A 467 -24.84 -5.99 3.78
C THR A 467 -23.44 -5.41 3.56
N LEU A 468 -22.45 -6.01 4.19
CA LEU A 468 -21.04 -5.60 4.15
C LEU A 468 -20.25 -6.50 3.20
N PHE A 469 -19.67 -5.90 2.17
CA PHE A 469 -18.68 -6.52 1.30
C PHE A 469 -17.28 -6.11 1.76
N LYS A 470 -16.56 -7.03 2.40
CA LYS A 470 -15.19 -6.82 2.90
C LYS A 470 -14.17 -7.43 1.96
N ALA A 471 -13.14 -6.68 1.58
CA ALA A 471 -12.04 -7.23 0.79
C ALA A 471 -11.15 -8.16 1.64
N MET A 472 -10.59 -9.23 1.06
CA MET A 472 -9.79 -10.21 1.81
C MET A 472 -8.46 -9.65 2.29
N GLU A 473 -7.88 -8.75 1.50
CA GLU A 473 -6.57 -8.16 1.75
C GLU A 473 -6.69 -6.74 2.33
N SER A 474 -7.88 -6.33 2.77
CA SER A 474 -8.11 -5.09 3.49
C SER A 474 -8.04 -5.30 5.00
N LEU A 475 -7.52 -4.29 5.71
CA LEU A 475 -7.34 -4.19 7.17
C LEU A 475 -7.50 -5.52 7.95
N ASP A 476 -6.38 -6.20 8.14
CA ASP A 476 -6.26 -7.28 9.09
C ASP A 476 -5.74 -6.74 10.44
N SER A 477 -6.55 -6.90 11.49
CA SER A 477 -6.26 -6.98 12.95
C SER A 477 -5.30 -5.99 13.65
N LYS A 478 -4.56 -5.13 12.94
CA LYS A 478 -3.52 -4.24 13.50
C LYS A 478 -4.06 -3.01 14.26
N HIS A 479 -5.36 -2.70 14.16
CA HIS A 479 -5.95 -1.47 14.73
C HIS A 479 -7.09 -1.72 15.72
N ASN A 480 -7.20 -2.93 16.30
CA ASN A 480 -8.32 -3.33 17.18
C ASN A 480 -9.72 -3.15 16.55
N ILE A 481 -9.79 -3.14 15.23
CA ILE A 481 -11.04 -3.13 14.47
C ILE A 481 -11.53 -4.58 14.31
N SER A 482 -12.82 -4.81 14.54
CA SER A 482 -13.41 -6.14 14.39
C SER A 482 -13.44 -6.63 12.94
N LYS A 483 -13.76 -7.92 12.76
CA LYS A 483 -13.92 -8.52 11.42
C LYS A 483 -15.00 -7.86 10.58
N THR A 484 -15.98 -7.24 11.23
CA THR A 484 -17.10 -6.50 10.64
C THR A 484 -16.90 -5.00 10.72
N TYR A 485 -15.65 -4.53 10.82
CA TYR A 485 -15.32 -3.10 10.86
C TYR A 485 -16.04 -2.31 11.95
N ASP A 486 -16.23 -2.93 13.11
CA ASP A 486 -16.96 -2.38 14.26
C ASP A 486 -18.41 -1.98 13.95
N TRP A 487 -18.99 -2.49 12.87
CA TRP A 487 -20.41 -2.30 12.57
C TRP A 487 -21.29 -2.89 13.67
N GLU A 488 -20.90 -3.99 14.32
CA GLU A 488 -21.63 -4.58 15.44
C GLU A 488 -21.72 -3.67 16.67
N LYS A 489 -20.82 -2.66 16.77
CA LYS A 489 -20.89 -1.65 17.83
C LYS A 489 -21.89 -0.53 17.49
N ASN A 490 -22.22 -0.35 16.21
CA ASN A 490 -22.95 0.82 15.69
C ASN A 490 -24.19 0.47 14.85
N CYS A 491 -24.50 -0.81 14.71
CA CYS A 491 -25.66 -1.35 14.01
C CYS A 491 -26.29 -2.43 14.91
N ASP A 492 -27.52 -2.19 15.35
CA ASP A 492 -28.34 -3.20 16.04
C ASP A 492 -29.10 -4.09 15.03
N GLY A 493 -29.18 -3.68 13.77
CA GLY A 493 -29.69 -4.50 12.67
C GLY A 493 -28.77 -5.67 12.30
N HIS A 494 -29.31 -6.66 11.58
CA HIS A 494 -28.53 -7.80 11.12
C HIS A 494 -27.40 -7.37 10.16
N ILE A 495 -26.20 -7.92 10.34
CA ILE A 495 -25.03 -7.63 9.50
C ILE A 495 -24.72 -8.87 8.66
N THR A 496 -25.01 -8.78 7.36
CA THR A 496 -24.65 -9.81 6.39
C THR A 496 -23.23 -9.53 5.87
N LEU A 497 -22.26 -10.41 6.16
CA LEU A 497 -20.87 -10.24 5.73
C LEU A 497 -20.53 -11.12 4.53
N HIS A 498 -20.15 -10.50 3.41
CA HIS A 498 -19.53 -11.14 2.26
C HIS A 498 -18.05 -10.78 2.20
N THR A 499 -17.18 -11.79 2.20
CA THR A 499 -15.74 -11.58 2.01
C THR A 499 -15.36 -11.83 0.55
N VAL A 500 -14.71 -10.86 -0.08
CA VAL A 500 -14.40 -10.86 -1.52
C VAL A 500 -12.90 -10.76 -1.77
N LYS A 501 -12.38 -11.49 -2.76
CA LYS A 501 -10.94 -11.50 -3.07
C LYS A 501 -10.45 -10.15 -3.59
N GLY A 502 -9.25 -9.76 -3.16
CA GLY A 502 -8.56 -8.54 -3.59
C GLY A 502 -8.29 -7.58 -2.45
N THR A 503 -7.63 -6.48 -2.78
CA THR A 503 -7.38 -5.33 -1.90
C THR A 503 -8.59 -4.41 -1.84
N HIS A 504 -8.54 -3.40 -0.96
CA HIS A 504 -9.53 -2.31 -0.90
C HIS A 504 -9.84 -1.69 -2.26
N LYS A 505 -8.84 -1.58 -3.15
CA LYS A 505 -9.01 -0.96 -4.49
C LYS A 505 -9.40 -1.95 -5.56
N ASP A 506 -8.82 -3.15 -5.57
CA ASP A 506 -8.94 -4.03 -6.73
C ASP A 506 -10.22 -4.88 -6.72
N PHE A 507 -10.90 -5.03 -5.58
CA PHE A 507 -12.11 -5.86 -5.52
C PHE A 507 -13.28 -5.26 -6.31
N ILE A 508 -13.25 -3.95 -6.54
CA ILE A 508 -14.20 -3.20 -7.38
C ILE A 508 -13.75 -3.05 -8.84
N GLN A 509 -12.68 -3.76 -9.26
CA GLN A 509 -12.10 -3.68 -10.61
C GLN A 509 -12.20 -5.00 -11.38
N GLY A 510 -12.30 -4.90 -12.71
CA GLY A 510 -12.26 -6.04 -13.64
C GLY A 510 -13.22 -7.18 -13.30
N GLU A 511 -12.72 -8.43 -13.37
CA GLU A 511 -13.53 -9.63 -13.09
C GLU A 511 -13.97 -9.72 -11.62
N ARG A 512 -13.25 -9.06 -10.70
CA ARG A 512 -13.64 -9.02 -9.27
C ARG A 512 -14.87 -8.12 -9.10
N ALA A 513 -14.90 -6.96 -9.76
CA ALA A 513 -16.04 -6.06 -9.79
C ALA A 513 -17.32 -6.79 -10.24
N LYS A 514 -17.21 -7.59 -11.30
CA LYS A 514 -18.33 -8.39 -11.81
C LYS A 514 -18.90 -9.35 -10.77
N LYS A 515 -18.04 -10.07 -10.04
CA LYS A 515 -18.48 -10.99 -8.97
C LYS A 515 -19.14 -10.27 -7.80
N VAL A 516 -18.63 -9.10 -7.43
CA VAL A 516 -19.25 -8.26 -6.40
C VAL A 516 -20.63 -7.78 -6.89
N ALA A 517 -20.73 -7.35 -8.14
CA ALA A 517 -21.98 -6.93 -8.75
C ALA A 517 -23.00 -8.07 -8.86
N GLU A 518 -22.59 -9.30 -9.16
CA GLU A 518 -23.46 -10.49 -9.17
C GLU A 518 -24.12 -10.67 -7.79
N LEU A 519 -23.35 -10.63 -6.70
CA LEU A 519 -23.88 -10.71 -5.35
C LEU A 519 -24.80 -9.53 -5.00
N ILE A 520 -24.48 -8.32 -5.43
CA ILE A 520 -25.34 -7.14 -5.23
C ILE A 520 -26.65 -7.28 -6.01
N ASN A 521 -26.59 -7.78 -7.24
CA ASN A 521 -27.77 -8.02 -8.06
C ASN A 521 -28.66 -9.10 -7.44
N ASP A 522 -28.09 -10.15 -6.85
CA ASP A 522 -28.85 -11.18 -6.13
C ASP A 522 -29.64 -10.60 -4.96
N ILE A 523 -29.12 -9.59 -4.26
CA ILE A 523 -29.85 -8.87 -3.20
C ILE A 523 -31.07 -8.15 -3.80
N PHE A 524 -30.90 -7.47 -4.93
CA PHE A 524 -32.00 -6.77 -5.59
C PHE A 524 -33.04 -7.72 -6.22
N LEU A 525 -32.60 -8.90 -6.69
CA LEU A 525 -33.44 -9.89 -7.37
C LEU A 525 -34.10 -10.90 -6.41
N GLY A 526 -33.49 -11.20 -5.26
CA GLY A 526 -34.05 -12.08 -4.23
C GLY A 526 -35.40 -11.59 -3.70
N GLU A 527 -35.67 -10.29 -3.83
CA GLU A 527 -36.97 -9.69 -3.54
C GLU A 527 -37.96 -9.74 -4.71
N MET A 528 -37.50 -9.93 -5.95
CA MET A 528 -38.41 -10.15 -7.10
C MET A 528 -39.03 -11.55 -7.09
N PHE A 529 -38.39 -12.53 -6.42
CA PHE A 529 -38.83 -13.93 -6.36
C PHE A 529 -38.50 -14.59 -5.00
N PRO A 530 -39.20 -14.25 -3.90
CA PRO A 530 -38.91 -14.81 -2.58
C PRO A 530 -39.09 -16.35 -2.47
N ASP A 531 -39.82 -16.98 -3.39
CA ASP A 531 -40.16 -18.42 -3.32
C ASP A 531 -39.17 -19.39 -4.01
N ILE A 532 -38.08 -18.92 -4.64
CA ILE A 532 -37.21 -19.79 -5.45
C ILE A 532 -35.96 -20.28 -4.69
N TYR A 533 -35.58 -19.66 -3.56
CA TYR A 533 -34.34 -20.01 -2.84
C TYR A 533 -34.48 -21.04 -1.71
N LEU A 534 -35.65 -21.66 -1.54
CA LEU A 534 -35.82 -22.85 -0.68
C LEU A 534 -35.61 -24.14 -1.49
N SER A 535 -34.40 -24.39 -2.00
CA SER A 535 -33.94 -25.76 -2.35
C SER A 535 -32.51 -25.80 -2.87
N ARG A 536 -31.51 -25.54 -2.02
CA ARG A 536 -30.18 -26.15 -2.17
C ARG A 536 -29.60 -26.45 -0.80
N GLU A 537 -29.97 -27.62 -0.28
CA GLU A 537 -29.21 -28.36 0.74
C GLU A 537 -27.87 -28.85 0.17
#